data_AF-A0A7D9HZ84-F1
#
_entry.id   AF-A0A7D9HZ84-F1
#
_cell.length_a   1.000
_cell.length_b   1.000
_cell.length_c   1.000
_cell.angle_alpha   90.00
_cell.angle_beta   90.00
_cell.angle_gamma   90.00
#
_symmetry.space_group_name_H-M   'P 1'
#
loop_
_entity.id
_entity.type
_entity.pdbx_description
1 polymer ?
#
loop_
_entity_poly.entity_id
_entity_poly.type
_entity_poly.pdbx_seq_one_letter_code
_entity_poly.pdbx_strand_id
1 'polypeptide(L)'
;MKTGGYQTLTHLLSALRQWIIVTMIITGHTRCSPAYCLKQKTVDLLAECRFGFPKSLQEETELSLELVVSKNTTSVESELHTKRNDQRLNSHNRVMLENWRANLDLQVIVDEKACARYMAKYAAKGEPRSKLSVSSLQNDDQVSSAFKKAMI
;
A
#
# COMPACT_ATOMS: atom_id res chain seq x y z
N MET A 1 -27.73 37.44 25.98
CA MET A 1 -27.84 36.63 24.74
C MET A 1 -26.45 36.14 24.36
N LYS A 2 -26.19 34.83 24.48
CA LYS A 2 -24.90 34.21 24.13
C LYS A 2 -25.05 33.53 22.77
N THR A 3 -24.53 34.14 21.71
CA THR A 3 -24.36 33.51 20.39
C THR A 3 -22.87 33.33 20.16
N GLY A 4 -22.33 32.16 20.55
CA GLY A 4 -20.87 31.93 20.49
C GLY A 4 -20.46 30.47 20.48
N GLY A 5 -21.27 29.57 19.90
CA GLY A 5 -21.01 28.12 19.98
C GLY A 5 -20.99 27.35 18.66
N TYR A 6 -21.42 27.94 17.54
CA TYR A 6 -21.71 27.15 16.32
C TYR A 6 -20.69 27.34 15.17
N GLN A 7 -19.78 28.31 15.26
CA GLN A 7 -18.76 28.55 14.21
C GLN A 7 -17.42 27.84 14.46
N THR A 8 -17.16 27.34 15.65
CA THR A 8 -15.91 26.62 15.99
C THR A 8 -15.98 25.11 15.70
N LEU A 9 -17.17 24.53 15.56
CA LEU A 9 -17.36 23.10 15.26
C LEU A 9 -17.20 22.77 13.77
N THR A 10 -17.50 23.71 12.87
CA THR A 10 -17.26 23.54 11.43
C THR A 10 -15.77 23.61 11.07
N HIS A 11 -14.97 24.35 11.83
CA HIS A 11 -13.51 24.37 11.62
C HIS A 11 -12.82 23.07 12.08
N LEU A 12 -13.31 22.42 13.15
CA LEU A 12 -12.79 21.11 13.59
C LEU A 12 -13.14 19.96 12.62
N LEU A 13 -14.27 20.05 11.91
CA LEU A 13 -14.66 19.07 10.89
C LEU A 13 -13.91 19.25 9.56
N SER A 14 -13.31 20.42 9.32
CA SER A 14 -12.48 20.69 8.13
C SER A 14 -11.03 20.20 8.25
N ALA A 15 -10.58 19.84 9.45
CA ALA A 15 -9.20 19.45 9.75
C ALA A 15 -8.91 17.96 9.49
N LEU A 16 -9.93 17.14 9.26
CA LEU A 16 -9.75 15.75 8.81
C LEU A 16 -9.70 15.69 7.29
N ARG A 17 -8.71 16.34 6.68
CA ARG A 17 -8.25 15.95 5.34
C ARG A 17 -7.64 14.56 5.50
N GLN A 18 -8.48 13.53 5.46
CA GLN A 18 -8.04 12.14 5.43
C GLN A 18 -7.23 11.97 4.15
N TRP A 19 -5.92 11.75 4.33
CA TRP A 19 -5.01 11.52 3.22
C TRP A 19 -5.19 10.07 2.80
N ILE A 20 -5.72 9.88 1.59
CA ILE A 20 -5.77 8.57 0.95
C ILE A 20 -4.42 8.36 0.28
N ILE A 21 -3.68 7.33 0.69
CA ILE A 21 -2.49 6.92 -0.03
C ILE A 21 -2.80 5.68 -0.87
N VAL A 22 -2.50 5.79 -2.17
CA VAL A 22 -2.66 4.71 -3.14
C VAL A 22 -1.28 4.15 -3.42
N THR A 23 -1.05 2.89 -3.06
CA THR A 23 0.14 2.15 -3.47
C THR A 23 -0.20 1.24 -4.64
N MET A 24 0.65 1.19 -5.66
CA MET A 24 0.41 0.44 -6.89
C MET A 24 1.15 -0.90 -6.86
N ILE A 25 0.44 -2.02 -6.99
CA ILE A 25 1.03 -3.34 -7.26
C ILE A 25 0.52 -3.77 -8.63
N ILE A 26 1.41 -3.73 -9.64
CA ILE A 26 1.06 -3.93 -11.06
C ILE A 26 0.56 -5.36 -11.36
N THR A 27 0.81 -6.34 -10.51
CA THR A 27 0.32 -7.70 -10.71
C THR A 27 -0.96 -7.95 -9.92
N GLY A 28 -2.09 -7.81 -10.61
CA GLY A 28 -3.38 -8.30 -10.11
C GLY A 28 -3.20 -9.71 -9.57
N HIS A 29 -3.66 -9.92 -8.34
CA HIS A 29 -3.40 -11.14 -7.58
C HIS A 29 -4.31 -12.26 -8.09
N THR A 30 -4.28 -12.60 -9.38
CA THR A 30 -5.18 -13.60 -10.00
C THR A 30 -4.83 -15.03 -9.59
N ARG A 31 -3.56 -15.30 -9.29
CA ARG A 31 -3.07 -16.56 -8.72
C ARG A 31 -1.98 -16.30 -7.69
N CYS A 32 -1.95 -17.12 -6.64
CA CYS A 32 -0.88 -17.04 -5.65
C CYS A 32 0.39 -17.70 -6.23
N SER A 33 1.49 -16.96 -6.29
CA SER A 33 2.81 -17.48 -6.69
C SER A 33 3.61 -17.99 -5.48
N PRO A 34 4.17 -19.21 -5.54
CA PRO A 34 5.11 -19.73 -4.54
C PRO A 34 6.31 -18.83 -4.27
N ALA A 35 6.80 -18.12 -5.30
CA ALA A 35 8.01 -17.31 -5.19
C ALA A 35 7.80 -15.92 -4.59
N TYR A 36 6.54 -15.44 -4.55
CA TYR A 36 6.25 -14.06 -4.16
C TYR A 36 5.30 -13.94 -2.98
N CYS A 37 4.15 -14.63 -3.04
CA CYS A 37 3.08 -14.41 -2.07
C CYS A 37 2.86 -15.59 -1.14
N LEU A 38 3.08 -16.84 -1.53
CA LEU A 38 2.87 -17.95 -0.60
C LEU A 38 4.01 -17.97 0.43
N LYS A 39 3.64 -17.95 1.70
CA LYS A 39 4.58 -18.04 2.82
C LYS A 39 4.19 -19.24 3.67
N GLN A 40 5.13 -20.14 3.85
CA GLN A 40 4.97 -21.27 4.76
C GLN A 40 5.29 -20.79 6.18
N LYS A 41 4.29 -20.87 7.09
CA LYS A 41 4.45 -20.44 8.49
C LYS A 41 5.16 -21.49 9.35
N THR A 42 4.85 -22.76 9.12
CA THR A 42 5.51 -23.93 9.72
C THR A 42 5.57 -25.06 8.70
N VAL A 43 6.46 -26.03 8.90
CA VAL A 43 6.67 -27.17 7.96
C VAL A 43 5.38 -27.95 7.72
N ASP A 44 4.52 -28.07 8.75
CA ASP A 44 3.30 -28.89 8.72
C ASP A 44 2.03 -28.11 8.32
N LEU A 45 2.10 -26.78 8.19
CA LEU A 45 0.97 -25.95 7.77
C LEU A 45 1.01 -25.66 6.27
N LEU A 46 -0.18 -25.65 5.66
CA LEU A 46 -0.38 -25.18 4.29
C LEU A 46 0.15 -23.76 4.13
N ALA A 47 0.81 -23.49 3.00
CA ALA A 47 1.34 -22.16 2.71
C ALA A 47 0.19 -21.15 2.54
N GLU A 48 0.25 -20.07 3.30
CA GLU A 48 -0.76 -19.01 3.27
C GLU A 48 -0.31 -17.85 2.38
N CYS A 49 -1.26 -17.15 1.77
CA CYS A 49 -0.95 -15.93 1.03
C CYS A 49 -0.52 -14.83 2.00
N ARG A 50 0.69 -14.28 1.81
CA ARG A 50 1.25 -13.12 2.51
C ARG A 50 0.30 -11.92 2.55
N PHE A 51 -0.49 -11.74 1.50
CA PHE A 51 -1.44 -10.62 1.37
C PHE A 51 -2.85 -10.99 1.87
N GLY A 52 -3.06 -12.21 2.36
CA GLY A 52 -4.33 -12.66 2.91
C GLY A 52 -5.42 -12.91 1.86
N PHE A 53 -5.06 -13.40 0.67
CA PHE A 53 -6.02 -13.88 -0.32
C PHE A 53 -6.36 -15.37 -0.14
N PRO A 54 -7.61 -15.80 -0.43
CA PRO A 54 -8.76 -14.98 -0.86
C PRO A 54 -9.31 -14.10 0.29
N LYS A 55 -9.74 -12.88 -0.04
CA LYS A 55 -10.39 -11.95 0.90
C LYS A 55 -11.85 -12.35 1.11
N SER A 56 -12.41 -12.04 2.27
CA SER A 56 -13.86 -12.16 2.51
C SER A 56 -14.65 -11.21 1.60
N LEU A 57 -15.82 -11.69 1.17
CA LEU A 57 -16.81 -10.85 0.51
C LEU A 57 -17.44 -9.92 1.55
N GLN A 58 -17.77 -8.70 1.12
CA GLN A 58 -18.35 -7.68 1.99
C GLN A 58 -19.45 -6.93 1.23
N GLU A 59 -20.60 -6.77 1.86
CA GLU A 59 -21.73 -6.05 1.25
C GLU A 59 -21.67 -4.55 1.44
N GLU A 60 -20.93 -4.08 2.43
CA GLU A 60 -20.80 -2.67 2.78
C GLU A 60 -19.33 -2.27 2.91
N THR A 61 -19.08 -0.98 2.75
CA THR A 61 -17.75 -0.39 2.95
C THR A 61 -17.64 0.06 4.40
N GLU A 62 -16.59 -0.38 5.07
CA GLU A 62 -16.29 -0.11 6.47
C GLU A 62 -14.84 0.41 6.62
N LEU A 63 -14.64 1.34 7.54
CA LEU A 63 -13.32 1.78 7.98
C LEU A 63 -13.17 1.35 9.44
N SER A 64 -12.34 0.34 9.70
CA SER A 64 -12.00 -0.07 11.05
C SER A 64 -10.88 0.80 11.59
N LEU A 65 -11.02 1.23 12.85
CA LEU A 65 -10.07 2.07 13.55
C LEU A 65 -9.71 1.38 14.86
N GLU A 66 -8.44 1.02 15.03
CA GLU A 66 -7.95 0.35 16.23
C GLU A 66 -6.92 1.23 16.95
N LEU A 67 -7.12 1.41 18.25
CA LEU A 67 -6.16 2.08 19.12
C LEU A 67 -5.07 1.09 19.52
N VAL A 68 -3.87 1.30 18.98
CA VAL A 68 -2.69 0.50 19.32
C VAL A 68 -1.87 1.25 20.36
N VAL A 69 -1.86 0.70 21.57
CA VAL A 69 -1.07 1.22 22.69
C VAL A 69 0.23 0.42 22.79
N SER A 70 1.34 1.06 22.42
CA SER A 70 2.69 0.58 22.67
C SER A 70 3.29 1.27 23.89
N LYS A 71 4.35 0.68 24.48
CA LYS A 71 4.96 1.07 25.77
C LYS A 71 5.04 2.59 26.02
N ASN A 72 5.36 3.40 25.00
CA ASN A 72 5.47 4.87 25.10
C ASN A 72 4.66 5.63 24.04
N THR A 73 3.79 4.96 23.27
CA THR A 73 3.12 5.61 22.12
C THR A 73 1.74 5.01 21.90
N THR A 74 0.74 5.88 21.80
CA THR A 74 -0.59 5.53 21.30
C THR A 74 -0.67 5.93 19.83
N SER A 75 -1.02 4.99 18.96
CA SER A 75 -1.28 5.23 17.55
C SER A 75 -2.66 4.68 17.17
N VAL A 76 -3.27 5.27 16.15
CA VAL A 76 -4.48 4.72 15.54
C VAL A 76 -4.06 3.98 14.29
N GLU A 77 -4.35 2.69 14.23
CA GLU A 77 -4.29 1.93 12.99
C GLU A 77 -5.65 1.96 12.31
N SER A 78 -5.65 2.07 10.99
CA SER A 78 -6.86 2.16 10.20
C SER A 78 -6.80 1.18 9.03
N GLU A 79 -7.83 0.33 8.91
CA GLU A 79 -7.97 -0.61 7.80
C GLU A 79 -9.26 -0.31 7.04
N LEU A 80 -9.13 -0.08 5.75
CA LEU A 80 -10.27 0.16 4.87
C LEU A 80 -10.74 -1.17 4.30
N HIS A 81 -12.02 -1.47 4.48
CA HIS A 81 -12.70 -2.64 3.97
C HIS A 81 -13.79 -2.22 3.01
N THR A 82 -13.55 -2.26 1.70
CA THR A 82 -14.57 -1.82 0.72
C THR A 82 -15.55 -2.93 0.40
N LYS A 83 -16.80 -2.58 0.07
CA LYS A 83 -17.77 -3.50 -0.54
C LYS A 83 -17.08 -4.29 -1.65
N ARG A 84 -17.12 -5.62 -1.57
CA ARG A 84 -16.32 -6.52 -2.42
C ARG A 84 -17.15 -7.74 -2.81
N ASN A 85 -17.33 -7.91 -4.11
CA ASN A 85 -17.93 -9.11 -4.73
C ASN A 85 -16.89 -10.07 -5.32
N ASP A 86 -15.61 -9.66 -5.44
CA ASP A 86 -14.50 -10.49 -5.92
C ASP A 86 -13.45 -10.68 -4.81
N GLN A 87 -13.25 -11.92 -4.38
CA GLN A 87 -12.31 -12.29 -3.31
C GLN A 87 -10.84 -11.98 -3.63
N ARG A 88 -10.48 -11.71 -4.89
CA ARG A 88 -9.12 -11.42 -5.35
C ARG A 88 -8.86 -9.93 -5.58
N LEU A 89 -9.84 -9.09 -5.27
CA LEU A 89 -9.75 -7.64 -5.33
C LEU A 89 -9.39 -7.08 -3.95
N ASN A 90 -8.40 -6.19 -3.88
CA ASN A 90 -8.10 -5.45 -2.65
C ASN A 90 -9.19 -4.42 -2.35
N SER A 91 -9.03 -3.72 -1.24
CA SER A 91 -9.81 -2.51 -0.97
C SER A 91 -9.59 -1.49 -2.09
N HIS A 92 -10.67 -0.99 -2.67
CA HIS A 92 -10.63 -0.28 -3.94
C HIS A 92 -11.56 0.93 -3.97
N ASN A 93 -11.18 1.93 -4.75
CA ASN A 93 -12.09 2.98 -5.17
C ASN A 93 -12.65 2.61 -6.55
N ARG A 94 -13.97 2.60 -6.70
CA ARG A 94 -14.63 2.22 -7.96
C ARG A 94 -14.14 3.03 -9.16
N VAL A 95 -14.03 4.35 -9.03
CA VAL A 95 -13.58 5.24 -10.11
C VAL A 95 -12.14 4.92 -10.49
N MET A 96 -11.26 4.71 -9.52
CA MET A 96 -9.87 4.33 -9.78
C MET A 96 -9.79 2.97 -10.47
N LEU A 97 -10.57 1.99 -10.03
CA LEU A 97 -10.57 0.64 -10.62
C LEU A 97 -11.11 0.65 -12.07
N GLU A 98 -12.15 1.43 -12.35
CA GLU A 98 -12.73 1.56 -13.70
C GLU A 98 -11.74 2.20 -14.69
N ASN A 99 -11.02 3.24 -14.26
CA ASN A 99 -10.04 3.93 -15.11
C ASN A 99 -8.71 3.18 -15.23
N TRP A 100 -8.20 2.68 -14.10
CA TRP A 100 -6.88 2.05 -14.02
C TRP A 100 -6.89 0.58 -14.42
N ARG A 101 -8.00 -0.12 -14.19
CA ARG A 101 -8.21 -1.54 -14.53
C ARG A 101 -7.15 -2.49 -13.96
N ALA A 102 -6.54 -2.14 -12.83
CA ALA A 102 -5.63 -3.01 -12.10
C ALA A 102 -5.90 -2.97 -10.59
N ASN A 103 -5.42 -4.00 -9.89
CA ASN A 103 -5.56 -4.08 -8.43
C ASN A 103 -4.75 -2.97 -7.75
N LEU A 104 -5.34 -2.33 -6.74
CA LEU A 104 -4.74 -1.22 -6.00
C LEU A 104 -4.55 -1.63 -4.55
N ASP A 105 -3.54 -1.06 -3.89
CA ASP A 105 -3.36 -1.19 -2.45
C ASP A 105 -3.69 0.16 -1.81
N LEU A 106 -4.95 0.31 -1.39
CA LEU A 106 -5.51 1.55 -0.89
C LEU A 106 -5.45 1.59 0.64
N GLN A 107 -4.78 2.61 1.18
CA GLN A 107 -4.72 2.83 2.62
C GLN A 107 -5.22 4.23 2.98
N VAL A 108 -6.11 4.30 3.96
CA VAL A 108 -6.52 5.56 4.58
C VAL A 108 -5.50 5.90 5.65
N ILE A 109 -5.05 7.14 5.69
CA ILE A 109 -4.19 7.66 6.76
C ILE A 109 -4.98 8.66 7.59
N VAL A 110 -5.12 8.33 8.87
CA VAL A 110 -5.94 9.08 9.82
C VAL A 110 -5.17 10.11 10.64
N ASP A 111 -3.83 10.04 10.66
CA ASP A 111 -3.00 10.93 11.46
C ASP A 111 -1.75 11.42 10.70
N GLU A 112 -1.29 12.65 11.01
CA GLU A 112 -0.15 13.27 10.33
C GLU A 112 1.16 12.49 10.55
N LYS A 113 1.35 11.92 11.75
CA LYS A 113 2.55 11.14 12.06
C LYS A 113 2.58 9.83 11.28
N ALA A 114 1.44 9.20 11.02
CA ALA A 114 1.25 8.02 10.19
C ALA A 114 1.56 8.35 8.74
N CYS A 115 1.14 9.53 8.26
CA CYS A 115 1.51 10.05 6.95
C CYS A 115 3.04 10.20 6.85
N ALA A 116 3.67 10.88 7.81
CA ALA A 116 5.12 11.05 7.85
C ALA A 116 5.87 9.73 7.92
N ARG A 117 5.44 8.78 8.77
CA ARG A 117 5.99 7.41 8.85
C ARG A 117 5.87 6.68 7.52
N TYR A 118 4.71 6.77 6.88
CA TYR A 118 4.48 6.14 5.58
C TYR A 118 5.43 6.75 4.54
N MET A 119 5.48 8.08 4.41
CA MET A 119 6.36 8.76 3.46
C MET A 119 7.83 8.41 3.72
N ALA A 120 8.28 8.44 4.97
CA ALA A 120 9.65 8.09 5.34
C ALA A 120 9.98 6.63 4.99
N LYS A 121 9.07 5.68 5.22
CA LYS A 121 9.24 4.27 4.87
C LYS A 121 9.51 4.08 3.37
N TYR A 122 8.79 4.82 2.52
CA TYR A 122 8.97 4.73 1.07
C TYR A 122 10.16 5.55 0.57
N ALA A 123 10.43 6.71 1.16
CA ALA A 123 11.63 7.50 0.86
C ALA A 123 12.92 6.74 1.21
N ALA A 124 12.91 5.97 2.31
CA ALA A 124 14.03 5.14 2.73
C ALA A 124 14.09 3.76 2.04
N LYS A 125 13.12 3.44 1.18
CA LYS A 125 13.10 2.16 0.47
C LYS A 125 14.14 2.19 -0.65
N GLY A 126 15.35 1.73 -0.34
CA GLY A 126 16.41 1.57 -1.33
C GLY A 126 15.96 0.66 -2.47
N GLU A 127 16.25 1.06 -3.71
CA GLU A 127 16.02 0.20 -4.86
C GLU A 127 16.97 -1.01 -4.80
N PRO A 128 16.47 -2.25 -4.94
CA PRO A 128 17.35 -3.38 -5.09
C PRO A 128 18.18 -3.17 -6.35
N ARG A 129 19.51 -3.20 -6.19
CA ARG A 129 20.45 -3.08 -7.30
C ARG A 129 20.03 -4.04 -8.40
N SER A 130 19.80 -3.52 -9.60
CA SER A 130 19.39 -4.33 -10.73
C SER A 130 20.40 -5.47 -10.93
N LYS A 131 19.92 -6.70 -11.15
CA LYS A 131 20.78 -7.87 -11.42
C LYS A 131 21.50 -7.78 -12.78
N LEU A 132 21.36 -6.66 -13.48
CA LEU A 132 22.22 -6.31 -14.60
C LEU A 132 23.63 -6.14 -14.02
N SER A 133 24.42 -7.20 -14.08
CA SER A 133 25.83 -7.08 -13.79
C SER A 133 26.42 -6.13 -14.83
N VAL A 134 27.19 -5.16 -14.37
CA VAL A 134 27.93 -4.24 -15.25
C VAL A 134 28.77 -5.05 -16.25
N SER A 135 29.24 -6.23 -15.85
CA SER A 135 29.93 -7.19 -16.73
C SER A 135 29.09 -7.68 -17.92
N SER A 136 27.78 -7.88 -17.76
CA SER A 136 26.91 -8.30 -18.86
C SER A 136 26.69 -7.17 -19.87
N LEU A 137 26.65 -5.91 -19.41
CA LEU A 137 26.56 -4.73 -20.29
C LEU A 137 27.90 -4.40 -20.96
N GLN A 138 29.03 -4.70 -20.30
CA GLN A 138 30.36 -4.54 -20.88
C GLN A 138 30.60 -5.52 -22.03
N ASN A 139 30.09 -6.75 -21.90
CA ASN A 139 30.25 -7.82 -22.89
C ASN A 139 29.14 -7.86 -23.97
N ASP A 140 28.14 -6.99 -23.88
CA ASP A 140 27.09 -6.92 -24.89
C ASP A 140 27.58 -6.05 -26.07
N ASP A 141 27.80 -6.68 -27.22
CA ASP A 141 28.27 -6.02 -28.45
C ASP A 141 27.21 -5.10 -29.07
N GLN A 142 25.94 -5.20 -28.65
CA GLN A 142 24.88 -4.30 -29.09
C GLN A 142 24.79 -3.01 -28.26
N VAL A 143 25.45 -2.96 -27.10
CA VAL A 143 25.48 -1.74 -26.28
C VAL A 143 26.56 -0.80 -26.81
N SER A 144 26.15 0.40 -27.19
CA SER A 144 27.05 1.44 -27.73
C SER A 144 28.27 1.68 -26.83
N SER A 145 29.44 1.79 -27.46
CA SER A 145 30.71 2.08 -26.78
C SER A 145 30.67 3.39 -25.98
N ALA A 146 29.85 4.36 -26.39
CA ALA A 146 29.62 5.60 -25.65
C ALA A 146 28.92 5.35 -24.30
N PHE A 147 27.98 4.39 -24.27
CA PHE A 147 27.26 4.01 -23.05
C PHE A 147 28.17 3.25 -22.08
N LYS A 148 29.04 2.37 -22.60
CA LYS A 148 30.05 1.64 -21.79
C LYS A 148 31.03 2.59 -21.10
N LYS A 149 31.38 3.71 -21.76
CA LYS A 149 32.34 4.69 -21.26
C LYS A 149 31.79 5.63 -20.19
N ALA A 150 30.47 5.82 -20.11
CA ALA A 150 29.80 6.73 -19.19
C ALA A 150 29.46 6.11 -17.81
N MET A 151 29.61 4.79 -17.66
CA MET A 151 29.35 4.07 -16.40
C MET A 151 30.61 3.84 -15.54
N ILE A 152 31.73 4.46 -15.90
CA ILE A 152 33.00 4.51 -15.15
C ILE A 152 33.24 5.97 -14.75
#